data_AF-A0A6P8D8N8-F1
#
_entry.id   AF-A0A6P8D8N8-F1
#
_cell.length_a   1.000
_cell.length_b   1.000
_cell.length_c   1.000
_cell.angle_alpha   90.00
_cell.angle_beta   90.00
_cell.angle_gamma   90.00
#
_symmetry.space_group_name_H-M   'P 1'
#
loop_
_entity.id
_entity.type
_entity.pdbx_description
1 polymer ?
#
loop_
_entity_poly.entity_id
_entity_poly.type
_entity_poly.pdbx_seq_one_letter_code
_entity_poly.pdbx_strand_id
1 'polypeptide(L)'
;MEEGFENIAYDYSPILRIHKNGFIKWFMGTDTIPPSMDPAKPVPSKDVANSTEPTISARLYLPNNLPSSSSKLPVLVYFHGVGFVIQTTMFLNYHHYLNALAVEARVVIGSVEYRREPQYHLPAAYDDSQATIKWFGAHSGGLGQEEWLNNHANLRKMYLGGDRAGPNIAHHKGLLLGVGFFLPPTFIGSER
;
A
#
# COMPACT_ATOMS: atom_id res chain seq x y z
N MET A 1 13.94 -30.80 12.03
CA MET A 1 12.67 -31.37 12.54
C MET A 1 11.70 -31.35 11.38
N GLU A 2 11.32 -32.51 10.86
CA GLU A 2 10.22 -32.58 9.88
C GLU A 2 8.93 -32.12 10.56
N GLU A 3 8.27 -31.11 10.01
CA GLU A 3 6.93 -30.70 10.46
C GLU A 3 5.96 -31.84 10.13
N GLY A 4 5.52 -32.58 11.15
CA GLY A 4 4.55 -33.66 10.98
C GLY A 4 3.24 -33.12 10.41
N PHE A 5 2.76 -33.73 9.32
CA PHE A 5 1.52 -33.37 8.63
C PHE A 5 0.28 -33.40 9.54
N GLU A 6 0.31 -34.13 10.65
CA GLU A 6 -0.79 -34.29 11.61
C GLU A 6 -1.26 -32.97 12.25
N ASN A 7 -0.43 -31.93 12.25
CA ASN A 7 -0.74 -30.63 12.85
C ASN A 7 -1.31 -29.59 11.87
N ILE A 8 -1.45 -29.93 10.60
CA ILE A 8 -2.00 -29.04 9.56
C ILE A 8 -3.54 -29.16 9.57
N ALA A 9 -4.23 -28.02 9.65
CA ALA A 9 -5.68 -27.93 9.50
C ALA A 9 -6.08 -27.74 8.03
N TYR A 10 -5.39 -26.84 7.33
CA TYR A 10 -5.58 -26.59 5.90
C TYR A 10 -4.23 -26.42 5.21
N ASP A 11 -4.04 -27.12 4.08
CA ASP A 11 -2.86 -26.97 3.23
C ASP A 11 -3.27 -26.31 1.90
N TYR A 12 -2.81 -25.08 1.68
CA TYR A 12 -3.00 -24.33 0.45
C TYR A 12 -1.66 -24.13 -0.28
N SER A 13 -0.75 -25.11 -0.17
CA SER A 13 0.53 -25.07 -0.87
C SER A 13 0.33 -24.85 -2.38
N PRO A 14 1.17 -24.01 -3.02
CA PRO A 14 2.41 -23.43 -2.50
C PRO A 14 2.24 -22.10 -1.74
N ILE A 15 1.01 -21.65 -1.42
CA ILE A 15 0.74 -20.30 -0.90
C ILE A 15 1.00 -20.23 0.62
N LEU A 16 0.27 -21.05 1.38
CA LEU A 16 0.27 -21.03 2.84
C LEU A 16 -0.17 -22.36 3.44
N ARG A 17 0.11 -22.56 4.73
CA ARG A 17 -0.51 -23.59 5.58
C ARG A 17 -1.11 -22.98 6.83
N ILE A 18 -2.26 -23.50 7.24
CA ILE A 18 -2.92 -23.16 8.50
C ILE A 18 -2.82 -24.37 9.42
N HIS A 19 -2.25 -24.20 10.60
CA HIS A 19 -2.13 -25.23 11.61
C HIS A 19 -3.36 -25.25 12.53
N LYS A 20 -3.63 -26.41 13.16
CA LYS A 20 -4.80 -26.59 14.05
C LYS A 20 -4.81 -25.63 15.25
N ASN A 21 -3.66 -25.09 15.63
CA ASN A 21 -3.53 -24.08 16.70
C ASN A 21 -3.72 -22.63 16.19
N GLY A 22 -4.09 -22.42 14.93
CA GLY A 22 -4.26 -21.09 14.32
C GLY A 22 -2.97 -20.45 13.80
N PHE A 23 -1.80 -21.08 13.98
CA PHE A 23 -0.57 -20.60 13.35
C PHE A 23 -0.66 -20.71 11.83
N ILE A 24 -0.26 -19.65 11.14
CA ILE A 24 -0.32 -19.57 9.68
C ILE A 24 1.09 -19.36 9.15
N LYS A 25 1.53 -20.27 8.29
CA LYS A 25 2.84 -20.26 7.66
C LYS A 25 2.68 -19.85 6.21
N TRP A 26 3.25 -18.70 5.85
CA TRP A 26 3.31 -18.21 4.48
C TRP A 26 4.55 -18.78 3.78
N PHE A 27 4.39 -19.23 2.54
CA PHE A 27 5.50 -19.70 1.71
C PHE A 27 5.74 -18.78 0.51
N MET A 28 4.69 -18.13 0.01
CA MET A 28 4.80 -17.10 -1.02
C MET A 28 4.75 -15.71 -0.41
N GLY A 29 5.48 -14.76 -1.03
CA GLY A 29 5.47 -13.36 -0.61
C GLY A 29 6.27 -13.06 0.66
N THR A 30 7.22 -13.94 1.02
CA THR A 30 8.07 -13.82 2.21
C THR A 30 9.38 -13.08 1.95
N ASP A 31 9.76 -12.86 0.70
CA ASP A 31 10.96 -12.12 0.34
C ASP A 31 10.75 -10.62 0.61
N THR A 32 11.35 -10.13 1.70
CA THR A 32 11.18 -8.75 2.14
C THR A 32 12.43 -7.90 1.88
N ILE A 33 12.21 -6.61 1.66
CA ILE A 33 13.27 -5.59 1.60
C ILE A 33 12.93 -4.42 2.56
N PRO A 34 13.92 -3.92 3.33
CA PRO A 34 13.71 -2.73 4.16
C PRO A 34 13.52 -1.47 3.29
N PRO A 35 12.91 -0.40 3.83
CA PRO A 35 12.90 0.89 3.16
C PRO A 35 14.33 1.46 3.11
N SER A 36 14.57 2.47 2.28
CA SER A 36 15.90 3.02 2.08
C SER A 36 15.86 4.53 1.93
N MET A 37 16.53 5.24 2.84
CA MET A 37 16.68 6.70 2.83
C MET A 37 17.98 7.17 2.16
N ASP A 38 18.61 6.29 1.38
CA ASP A 38 19.88 6.60 0.72
C ASP A 38 19.66 7.70 -0.35
N PRO A 39 20.27 8.89 -0.19
CA PRO A 39 20.10 9.99 -1.14
C PRO A 39 20.71 9.69 -2.52
N ALA A 40 21.59 8.69 -2.63
CA ALA A 40 22.13 8.25 -3.91
C ALA A 40 21.12 7.43 -4.73
N LYS A 41 20.06 6.90 -4.10
CA LYS A 41 19.00 6.18 -4.81
C LYS A 41 18.03 7.16 -5.47
N PRO A 42 17.46 6.82 -6.64
CA PRO A 42 16.52 7.70 -7.33
C PRO A 42 15.20 7.89 -6.57
N VAL A 43 14.88 6.98 -5.65
CA VAL A 43 13.63 6.98 -4.89
C VAL A 43 13.91 6.56 -3.43
N PRO A 44 14.15 7.52 -2.53
CA PRO A 44 14.06 7.26 -1.11
C PRO A 44 12.70 6.69 -0.71
N SER A 45 12.70 5.80 0.27
CA SER A 45 11.50 5.20 0.85
C SER A 45 11.59 5.10 2.37
N LYS A 46 10.43 5.17 3.03
CA LYS A 46 10.30 4.97 4.48
C LYS A 46 8.94 4.40 4.84
N ASP A 47 8.90 3.68 5.96
CA ASP A 47 7.66 3.17 6.54
C ASP A 47 7.10 4.22 7.50
N VAL A 48 5.81 4.51 7.35
CA VAL A 48 5.03 5.44 8.18
C VAL A 48 3.84 4.72 8.76
N ALA A 49 3.26 5.26 9.81
CA ALA A 49 2.05 4.71 10.42
C ALA A 49 1.06 5.83 10.74
N ASN A 50 -0.22 5.53 10.53
CA ASN A 50 -1.27 6.40 11.04
C ASN A 50 -1.35 6.26 12.57
N SER A 51 -1.76 7.32 13.26
CA SER A 51 -1.89 7.29 14.73
C SER A 51 -3.26 6.79 15.17
N THR A 52 -3.87 5.88 14.40
CA THR A 52 -5.19 5.29 14.71
C THR A 52 -5.06 3.96 15.44
N GLU A 53 -6.19 3.48 15.95
CA GLU A 53 -6.32 2.13 16.50
C GLU A 53 -7.31 1.31 15.64
N PRO A 54 -6.88 0.20 15.01
CA PRO A 54 -5.51 -0.27 14.95
C PRO A 54 -4.60 0.68 14.15
N THR A 55 -3.31 0.64 14.48
CA THR A 55 -2.28 1.35 13.72
C THR A 55 -2.06 0.65 12.38
N ILE A 56 -2.21 1.40 11.29
CA ILE A 56 -2.01 0.93 9.91
C ILE A 56 -0.76 1.60 9.37
N SER A 57 0.18 0.78 8.89
CA SER A 57 1.39 1.27 8.26
C SER A 57 1.22 1.44 6.75
N ALA A 58 2.08 2.27 6.18
CA ALA A 58 2.25 2.41 4.75
C ALA A 58 3.73 2.65 4.44
N ARG A 59 4.18 2.23 3.27
CA ARG A 59 5.51 2.58 2.75
C ARG A 59 5.38 3.75 1.78
N LEU A 60 6.09 4.84 2.09
CA LEU A 60 6.21 5.99 1.20
C LEU A 60 7.40 5.81 0.24
N TYR A 61 7.21 6.27 -0.99
CA TYR A 61 8.23 6.39 -2.02
C TYR A 61 8.23 7.81 -2.55
N LEU A 62 9.38 8.48 -2.50
CA LEU A 62 9.56 9.86 -2.95
C LEU A 62 10.62 9.88 -4.06
N PRO A 63 10.26 10.15 -5.32
CA PRO A 63 11.25 10.26 -6.39
C PRO A 63 12.06 11.56 -6.27
N ASN A 64 13.40 11.45 -6.37
CA ASN A 64 14.33 12.59 -6.27
C ASN A 64 14.31 13.51 -7.49
N ASN A 65 13.76 13.06 -8.62
CA ASN A 65 13.49 13.89 -9.81
C ASN A 65 12.28 14.79 -9.55
N LEU A 66 12.45 15.74 -8.63
CA LEU A 66 11.47 16.80 -8.42
C LEU A 66 11.64 17.85 -9.53
N PRO A 67 10.54 18.39 -10.09
CA PRO A 67 10.62 19.55 -10.98
C PRO A 67 11.42 20.66 -10.32
N SER A 68 12.17 21.43 -11.11
CA SER A 68 12.93 22.59 -10.65
C SER A 68 12.06 23.73 -10.08
N SER A 69 10.72 23.62 -10.21
CA SER A 69 9.76 24.48 -9.55
C SER A 69 9.28 23.88 -8.22
N SER A 70 8.82 24.72 -7.31
CA SER A 70 8.20 24.33 -6.02
C SER A 70 6.89 23.51 -6.15
N SER A 71 6.65 22.87 -7.29
CA SER A 71 5.43 22.10 -7.54
C SER A 71 5.48 20.74 -6.84
N LYS A 72 4.53 20.52 -5.93
CA LYS A 72 4.29 19.21 -5.31
C LYS A 72 3.80 18.19 -6.35
N LEU A 73 4.23 16.94 -6.20
CA LEU A 73 3.89 15.83 -7.10
C LEU A 73 2.49 15.27 -6.80
N PRO A 74 1.78 14.71 -7.77
CA PRO A 74 0.58 13.91 -7.49
C PRO A 74 0.89 12.72 -6.58
N VAL A 75 -0.15 12.19 -5.94
CA VAL A 75 -0.04 11.06 -5.01
C VAL A 75 -0.73 9.84 -5.58
N LEU A 76 -0.08 8.69 -5.51
CA LEU A 76 -0.72 7.39 -5.73
C LEU A 76 -0.80 6.64 -4.40
N VAL A 77 -2.01 6.39 -3.90
CA VAL A 77 -2.23 5.42 -2.83
C VAL A 77 -2.35 4.04 -3.49
N TYR A 78 -1.37 3.18 -3.21
CA TYR A 78 -1.23 1.87 -3.83
C TYR A 78 -1.67 0.77 -2.87
N PHE A 79 -2.53 -0.13 -3.36
CA PHE A 79 -2.95 -1.32 -2.66
C PHE A 79 -2.32 -2.53 -3.35
N HIS A 80 -1.47 -3.25 -2.61
CA HIS A 80 -0.91 -4.50 -3.13
C HIS A 80 -2.00 -5.54 -3.38
N GLY A 81 -1.67 -6.61 -4.08
CA GLY A 81 -2.64 -7.53 -4.65
C GLY A 81 -2.78 -8.88 -3.94
N VAL A 82 -3.14 -9.86 -4.79
CA VAL A 82 -3.23 -11.31 -4.54
C VAL A 82 -4.19 -11.74 -3.42
N GLY A 83 -5.48 -11.49 -3.70
CA GLY A 83 -6.59 -12.13 -2.99
C GLY A 83 -6.76 -11.73 -1.53
N PHE A 84 -6.17 -10.61 -1.10
CA PHE A 84 -6.13 -10.16 0.31
C PHE A 84 -5.33 -11.07 1.25
N VAL A 85 -4.57 -12.01 0.69
CA VAL A 85 -3.99 -13.15 1.40
C VAL A 85 -2.46 -13.02 1.46
N ILE A 86 -1.79 -12.86 0.32
CA ILE A 86 -0.32 -12.78 0.28
C ILE A 86 0.23 -11.37 0.01
N GLN A 87 1.55 -11.26 0.16
CA GLN A 87 2.38 -10.07 -0.07
C GLN A 87 2.12 -8.93 0.92
N THR A 88 3.06 -8.01 0.97
CA THR A 88 3.13 -6.87 1.89
C THR A 88 3.80 -5.71 1.17
N THR A 89 3.76 -4.52 1.76
CA THR A 89 4.56 -3.35 1.37
C THR A 89 6.07 -3.62 1.39
N MET A 90 6.50 -4.65 2.11
CA MET A 90 7.89 -5.07 2.19
C MET A 90 8.29 -6.04 1.07
N PHE A 91 7.35 -6.59 0.30
CA PHE A 91 7.65 -7.59 -0.71
C PHE A 91 8.57 -7.04 -1.81
N LEU A 92 9.67 -7.74 -2.08
CA LEU A 92 10.76 -7.29 -2.96
C LEU A 92 10.27 -6.81 -4.34
N ASN A 93 9.39 -7.58 -4.98
CA ASN A 93 8.92 -7.25 -6.33
C ASN A 93 8.03 -6.01 -6.34
N TYR A 94 7.18 -5.81 -5.33
CA TYR A 94 6.43 -4.57 -5.21
C TYR A 94 7.33 -3.39 -4.92
N HIS A 95 8.35 -3.57 -4.08
CA HIS A 95 9.32 -2.51 -3.86
C HIS A 95 9.99 -2.08 -5.17
N HIS A 96 10.51 -3.01 -5.97
CA HIS A 96 11.11 -2.67 -7.27
C HIS A 96 10.11 -2.02 -8.24
N TYR A 97 8.91 -2.59 -8.34
CA TYR A 97 7.85 -2.04 -9.20
C TYR A 97 7.47 -0.61 -8.81
N LEU A 98 7.25 -0.34 -7.52
CA LEU A 98 6.85 0.98 -7.04
C LEU A 98 7.99 2.02 -7.14
N ASN A 99 9.25 1.61 -7.00
CA ASN A 99 10.38 2.50 -7.30
C ASN A 99 10.36 2.94 -8.77
N ALA A 100 10.21 2.00 -9.70
CA ALA A 100 10.14 2.32 -11.14
C ALA A 100 8.94 3.21 -11.43
N LEU A 101 7.76 2.85 -10.91
CA LEU A 101 6.52 3.61 -11.11
C LEU A 101 6.61 5.03 -10.55
N ALA A 102 7.21 5.23 -9.38
CA ALA A 102 7.38 6.55 -8.78
C ALA A 102 8.19 7.49 -9.68
N VAL A 103 9.26 6.98 -10.30
CA VAL A 103 10.10 7.75 -11.24
C VAL A 103 9.35 8.02 -12.54
N GLU A 104 8.80 6.98 -13.17
CA GLU A 104 8.17 7.07 -14.49
C GLU A 104 6.93 7.97 -14.47
N ALA A 105 6.05 7.80 -13.48
CA ALA A 105 4.84 8.58 -13.34
C ALA A 105 5.04 9.91 -12.60
N ARG A 106 6.22 10.14 -12.01
CA ARG A 106 6.56 11.32 -11.20
C ARG A 106 5.53 11.57 -10.09
N VAL A 107 5.34 10.56 -9.25
CA VAL A 107 4.36 10.57 -8.16
C VAL A 107 5.01 10.22 -6.82
N VAL A 108 4.47 10.79 -5.75
CA VAL A 108 4.68 10.22 -4.41
C VAL A 108 3.78 9.00 -4.30
N ILE A 109 4.32 7.85 -3.89
CA ILE A 109 3.52 6.64 -3.69
C ILE A 109 3.39 6.35 -2.20
N GLY A 110 2.18 6.06 -1.74
CA GLY A 110 1.91 5.46 -0.45
C GLY A 110 1.37 4.05 -0.63
N SER A 111 2.19 3.02 -0.39
CA SER A 111 1.78 1.62 -0.45
C SER A 111 1.20 1.19 0.90
N VAL A 112 -0.05 0.75 0.94
CA VAL A 112 -0.77 0.47 2.20
C VAL A 112 -0.53 -0.95 2.69
N GLU A 113 -0.12 -1.10 3.95
CA GLU A 113 -0.02 -2.40 4.64
C GLU A 113 -1.35 -2.72 5.31
N TYR A 114 -2.33 -3.14 4.52
CA TYR A 114 -3.64 -3.49 5.05
C TYR A 114 -3.64 -4.89 5.68
N ARG A 115 -4.52 -5.13 6.65
CA ARG A 115 -4.67 -6.46 7.29
C ARG A 115 -5.17 -7.51 6.29
N ARG A 116 -4.61 -8.72 6.40
CA ARG A 116 -4.79 -9.82 5.43
C ARG A 116 -5.58 -10.99 5.98
N GLU A 117 -6.26 -11.67 5.07
CA GLU A 117 -6.85 -12.98 5.26
C GLU A 117 -5.75 -14.05 5.46
N PRO A 118 -5.99 -15.12 6.23
CA PRO A 118 -7.23 -15.42 6.96
C PRO A 118 -7.27 -14.90 8.41
N GLN A 119 -6.24 -14.20 8.88
CA GLN A 119 -6.21 -13.66 10.25
C GLN A 119 -7.24 -12.54 10.46
N TYR A 120 -7.46 -11.73 9.42
CA TYR A 120 -8.39 -10.61 9.45
C TYR A 120 -9.30 -10.70 8.23
N HIS A 121 -10.53 -11.11 8.48
CA HIS A 121 -11.51 -11.23 7.42
C HIS A 121 -11.89 -9.87 6.82
N LEU A 122 -12.31 -9.85 5.56
CA LEU A 122 -13.00 -8.69 5.01
C LEU A 122 -14.20 -8.33 5.92
N PRO A 123 -14.44 -7.03 6.20
CA PRO A 123 -13.95 -5.86 5.46
C PRO A 123 -12.65 -5.21 6.00
N ALA A 124 -11.86 -5.87 6.85
CA ALA A 124 -10.70 -5.25 7.51
C ALA A 124 -9.74 -4.52 6.54
N ALA A 125 -9.40 -5.15 5.42
CA ALA A 125 -8.52 -4.54 4.40
C ALA A 125 -9.11 -3.23 3.82
N TYR A 126 -10.44 -3.16 3.66
CA TYR A 126 -11.12 -1.97 3.19
C TYR A 126 -11.12 -0.86 4.25
N ASP A 127 -11.33 -1.21 5.51
CA ASP A 127 -11.33 -0.25 6.62
C ASP A 127 -9.93 0.37 6.80
N ASP A 128 -8.90 -0.46 6.77
CA ASP A 128 -7.50 -0.03 6.85
C ASP A 128 -7.13 0.89 5.70
N SER A 129 -7.51 0.51 4.48
CA SER A 129 -7.30 1.32 3.28
C SER A 129 -7.99 2.68 3.38
N GLN A 130 -9.21 2.72 3.92
CA GLN A 130 -9.93 3.97 4.11
C GLN A 130 -9.34 4.85 5.22
N ALA A 131 -8.89 4.25 6.32
CA ALA A 131 -8.17 4.95 7.38
C ALA A 131 -6.89 5.59 6.84
N THR A 132 -6.12 4.85 6.04
CA THR A 132 -4.91 5.36 5.39
C THR A 132 -5.21 6.49 4.40
N ILE A 133 -6.22 6.36 3.53
CA ILE A 133 -6.61 7.44 2.62
C ILE A 133 -6.96 8.74 3.39
N LYS A 134 -7.75 8.62 4.47
CA LYS A 134 -8.10 9.78 5.32
C LYS A 134 -6.85 10.38 5.97
N TRP A 135 -5.95 9.54 6.45
CA TRP A 135 -4.68 9.98 7.04
C TRP A 135 -3.82 10.74 6.02
N PHE A 136 -3.68 10.26 4.79
CA PHE A 136 -3.00 11.00 3.71
C PHE A 136 -3.67 12.35 3.48
N GLY A 137 -4.99 12.37 3.33
CA GLY A 137 -5.77 13.60 3.12
C GLY A 137 -5.59 14.66 4.22
N ALA A 138 -5.39 14.25 5.48
CA ALA A 138 -5.16 15.17 6.60
C ALA A 138 -3.89 16.05 6.44
N HIS A 139 -2.97 15.68 5.55
CA HIS A 139 -1.76 16.45 5.25
C HIS A 139 -1.98 17.54 4.19
N SER A 140 -3.20 17.68 3.62
CA SER A 140 -3.47 18.62 2.52
C SER A 140 -3.19 20.09 2.87
N GLY A 141 -3.26 20.44 4.16
CA GLY A 141 -2.93 21.76 4.69
C GLY A 141 -1.42 22.01 4.90
N GLY A 142 -0.57 21.00 4.69
CA GLY A 142 0.88 21.10 4.92
C GLY A 142 1.30 21.11 6.39
N LEU A 143 0.39 20.78 7.30
CA LEU A 143 0.59 20.77 8.76
C LEU A 143 0.33 19.39 9.37
N GLY A 144 0.29 18.33 8.56
CA GLY A 144 0.12 16.98 9.07
C GLY A 144 1.40 16.45 9.71
N GLN A 145 1.34 15.23 10.26
CA GLN A 145 2.48 14.65 10.99
C GLN A 145 3.62 14.17 10.07
N GLU A 146 3.34 13.92 8.79
CA GLU A 146 4.31 13.38 7.84
C GLU A 146 4.82 14.45 6.86
N GLU A 147 6.08 14.86 7.06
CA GLU A 147 6.76 15.91 6.30
C GLU A 147 6.80 15.67 4.79
N TRP A 148 6.96 14.43 4.34
CA TRP A 148 7.00 14.13 2.91
C TRP A 148 5.67 14.45 2.23
N LEU A 149 4.56 14.13 2.90
CA LEU A 149 3.23 14.47 2.41
C LEU A 149 2.99 15.98 2.48
N ASN A 150 3.47 16.64 3.53
CA ASN A 150 3.33 18.10 3.65
C ASN A 150 4.11 18.85 2.56
N ASN A 151 5.35 18.44 2.28
CA ASN A 151 6.28 19.24 1.48
C ASN A 151 6.31 18.85 0.00
N HIS A 152 6.05 17.58 -0.32
CA HIS A 152 6.25 17.05 -1.68
C HIS A 152 4.97 16.54 -2.35
N ALA A 153 3.87 16.34 -1.60
CA ALA A 153 2.65 15.75 -2.12
C ALA A 153 1.53 16.77 -2.41
N ASN A 154 0.97 16.71 -3.61
CA ASN A 154 -0.23 17.43 -4.02
C ASN A 154 -1.45 16.53 -3.81
N LEU A 155 -2.01 16.58 -2.61
CA LEU A 155 -3.14 15.75 -2.21
C LEU A 155 -4.47 16.13 -2.90
N ARG A 156 -4.53 17.24 -3.64
CA ARG A 156 -5.64 17.53 -4.57
C ARG A 156 -5.56 16.67 -5.84
N LYS A 157 -4.43 16.02 -6.09
CA LYS A 157 -4.19 15.08 -7.19
C LYS A 157 -3.81 13.71 -6.62
N MET A 158 -4.70 13.16 -5.78
CA MET A 158 -4.55 11.84 -5.18
C MET A 158 -5.31 10.80 -6.00
N TYR A 159 -4.61 9.77 -6.43
CA TYR A 159 -5.13 8.64 -7.20
C TYR A 159 -5.08 7.37 -6.36
N LEU A 160 -6.02 6.46 -6.61
CA LEU A 160 -6.08 5.14 -6.00
C LEU A 160 -5.75 4.10 -7.06
N GLY A 161 -4.84 3.18 -6.74
CA GLY A 161 -4.42 2.13 -7.67
C GLY A 161 -3.91 0.89 -6.95
N GLY A 162 -3.61 -0.14 -7.72
CA GLY A 162 -3.17 -1.43 -7.20
C GLY A 162 -3.16 -2.48 -8.31
N ASP A 163 -2.68 -3.68 -8.01
CA ASP A 163 -2.80 -4.83 -8.90
C ASP A 163 -3.69 -5.95 -8.31
N ARG A 164 -4.36 -6.71 -9.17
CA ARG A 164 -5.21 -7.88 -8.80
C ARG A 164 -6.31 -7.58 -7.76
N ALA A 165 -6.04 -7.78 -6.47
CA ALA A 165 -7.00 -7.45 -5.40
C ALA A 165 -7.02 -5.94 -5.10
N GLY A 166 -5.91 -5.25 -5.34
CA GLY A 166 -5.81 -3.79 -5.15
C GLY A 166 -6.86 -2.98 -5.92
N PRO A 167 -7.15 -3.27 -7.21
CA PRO A 167 -8.24 -2.65 -7.95
C PRO A 167 -9.62 -2.85 -7.34
N ASN A 168 -9.87 -3.95 -6.63
CA ASN A 168 -11.14 -4.14 -5.91
C ASN A 168 -11.26 -3.12 -4.75
N ILE A 169 -10.18 -2.93 -3.97
CA ILE A 169 -10.11 -1.88 -2.94
C ILE A 169 -10.27 -0.50 -3.57
N ALA A 170 -9.49 -0.19 -4.60
CA ALA A 170 -9.52 1.10 -5.28
C ALA A 170 -10.91 1.40 -5.85
N HIS A 171 -11.57 0.41 -6.46
CA HIS A 171 -12.94 0.53 -6.97
C HIS A 171 -13.94 0.82 -5.85
N HIS A 172 -13.95 -0.01 -4.79
CA HIS A 172 -14.86 0.14 -3.66
C HIS A 172 -14.71 1.51 -2.97
N LYS A 173 -13.47 2.00 -2.84
CA LYS A 173 -13.20 3.31 -2.21
C LYS A 173 -13.41 4.50 -3.14
N GLY A 174 -13.10 4.35 -4.43
CA GLY A 174 -13.39 5.39 -5.42
C GLY A 174 -14.89 5.68 -5.53
N LEU A 175 -15.74 4.64 -5.47
CA LEU A 175 -17.19 4.80 -5.42
C LEU A 175 -17.63 5.56 -4.15
N LEU A 176 -17.12 5.20 -2.97
CA LEU A 176 -17.49 5.85 -1.71
C LEU A 176 -17.04 7.32 -1.61
N LEU A 177 -15.87 7.67 -2.18
CA LEU A 177 -15.37 9.05 -2.20
C LEU A 177 -16.11 9.91 -3.23
N GLY A 178 -16.58 9.31 -4.34
CA GLY A 178 -17.39 10.00 -5.36
C GLY A 178 -18.77 10.47 -4.88
N VAL A 179 -19.28 9.95 -3.76
CA VAL A 179 -20.59 10.32 -3.20
C VAL A 179 -20.52 11.52 -2.23
N GLY A 180 -19.31 12.04 -1.92
CA GLY A 180 -19.11 13.11 -0.93
C GLY A 180 -18.18 14.24 -1.42
N PHE A 181 -18.72 15.13 -2.25
CA PHE A 181 -18.17 16.43 -2.72
C PHE A 181 -16.80 16.48 -3.46
N PHE A 182 -16.91 16.93 -4.71
CA PHE A 182 -15.93 17.44 -5.71
C PHE A 182 -14.88 16.50 -6.34
N LEU A 183 -15.23 16.12 -7.60
CA LEU A 183 -14.52 15.46 -8.70
C LEU A 183 -14.34 13.93 -8.57
N PRO A 184 -14.79 13.15 -9.58
CA PRO A 184 -14.64 11.70 -9.58
C PRO A 184 -13.15 11.32 -9.64
N PRO A 185 -12.71 10.32 -8.88
CA PRO A 185 -11.35 9.79 -9.02
C PRO A 185 -11.19 9.20 -10.43
N THR A 186 -10.14 9.62 -11.14
CA THR A 186 -9.77 9.00 -12.42
C THR A 186 -9.18 7.63 -12.15
N PHE A 187 -9.89 6.58 -12.53
CA PHE A 187 -9.39 5.21 -12.53
C PHE A 187 -8.42 5.02 -13.69
N ILE A 188 -7.18 4.62 -13.40
CA ILE A 188 -6.22 4.17 -14.41
C ILE A 188 -6.13 2.64 -14.28
N GLY A 189 -6.86 1.93 -15.15
CA GLY A 189 -6.66 0.50 -15.40
C GLY A 189 -5.99 0.33 -16.75
N SER A 190 -5.00 -0.55 -16.86
CA SER A 190 -4.40 -0.87 -18.16
C SER A 190 -5.40 -1.72 -18.96
N GLU A 191 -5.92 -1.18 -20.05
CA GLU A 191 -6.39 -2.02 -21.15
C GLU A 191 -5.17 -2.52 -21.93
N ARG A 192 -4.74 -3.74 -21.61
CA ARG A 192 -4.18 -4.79 -22.47
C ARG A 192 -3.27 -5.72 -21.68
#